data_AF-A0A5E6VYG5-F1
#
_entry.id   AF-A0A5E6VYG5-F1
#
_cell.length_a   1.000
_cell.length_b   1.000
_cell.length_c   1.000
_cell.angle_alpha   90.00
_cell.angle_beta   90.00
_cell.angle_gamma   90.00
#
_symmetry.space_group_name_H-M   'P 1'
#
loop_
_entity.id
_entity.type
_entity.pdbx_description
1 polymer ?
#
loop_
_entity_poly.entity_id
_entity_poly.type
_entity_poly.pdbx_seq_one_letter_code
_entity_poly.pdbx_strand_id
1 'polypeptide(L)'
;MSAASTLVLLDTNAYLRLAKRVRPMLGVAFGQKNYVLTILKDVEEEVHRSGALKFKFPWFDGEDLAAERVAKQVRLSADEKGQLEAALSVLRGWVLMNPTVYTTAGRSPPSSTDCRVLAFGQIRDAIVVTDDLGMHKLAQDFGIAVWHGHELLKKMLTAKLITNEQVKSIFEALELNGDLTETWRQAKHTTFLKLFGKG
;
A
#
# COMPACT_ATOMS: atom_id res chain seq x y z
N MET A 1 6.69 3.24 29.10
CA MET A 1 6.39 2.23 28.07
C MET A 1 6.14 2.97 26.77
N SER A 2 6.95 2.76 25.73
CA SER A 2 6.66 3.32 24.40
C SER A 2 5.32 2.76 23.93
N ALA A 3 4.41 3.60 23.44
CA ALA A 3 3.15 3.12 22.87
C ALA A 3 3.45 2.21 21.67
N ALA A 4 2.88 1.01 21.64
CA ALA A 4 3.04 0.09 20.53
C ALA A 4 2.60 0.78 19.22
N SER A 5 3.49 0.78 18.23
CA SER A 5 3.21 1.35 16.91
C SER A 5 2.47 0.34 16.04
N THR A 6 1.46 0.80 15.29
CA THR A 6 0.78 -0.04 14.28
C THR A 6 1.50 0.09 12.95
N LEU A 7 2.00 -1.01 12.39
CA LEU A 7 2.63 -0.98 11.07
C LEU A 7 1.58 -0.83 9.98
N VAL A 8 1.87 0.05 9.02
CA VAL A 8 1.06 0.24 7.81
C VAL A 8 1.95 -0.09 6.62
N LEU A 9 1.72 -1.24 6.01
CA LEU A 9 2.53 -1.77 4.92
C LEU A 9 1.97 -1.32 3.58
N LEU A 10 2.77 -0.61 2.78
CA LEU A 10 2.40 -0.24 1.41
C LEU A 10 2.80 -1.37 0.45
N ASP A 11 1.89 -1.77 -0.44
CA ASP A 11 2.28 -2.52 -1.63
C ASP A 11 3.03 -1.64 -2.64
N THR A 12 3.51 -2.23 -3.72
CA THR A 12 4.32 -1.54 -4.74
C THR A 12 3.55 -0.36 -5.35
N ASN A 13 2.28 -0.56 -5.73
CA ASN A 13 1.49 0.50 -6.37
C ASN A 13 1.15 1.62 -5.39
N ALA A 14 0.71 1.31 -4.18
CA ALA A 14 0.41 2.30 -3.14
C ALA A 14 1.66 3.13 -2.81
N TYR A 15 2.83 2.50 -2.69
CA TYR A 15 4.09 3.23 -2.50
C TYR A 15 4.36 4.17 -3.69
N LEU A 16 4.32 3.67 -4.93
CA LEU A 16 4.65 4.44 -6.12
C LEU A 16 3.68 5.62 -6.36
N ARG A 17 2.41 5.48 -6.00
CA ARG A 17 1.41 6.54 -6.10
C ARG A 17 1.69 7.71 -5.15
N LEU A 18 2.29 7.45 -3.99
CA LEU A 18 2.39 8.42 -2.89
C LEU A 18 3.81 8.98 -2.70
N ALA A 19 4.84 8.15 -2.79
CA ALA A 19 6.22 8.47 -2.36
C ALA A 19 6.85 9.67 -3.09
N LYS A 20 6.39 9.98 -4.31
CA LYS A 20 6.88 11.16 -5.03
C LYS A 20 6.46 12.48 -4.36
N ARG A 21 5.30 12.52 -3.69
CA ARG A 21 4.64 13.76 -3.22
C ARG A 21 4.55 13.88 -1.69
N VAL A 22 4.72 12.76 -0.99
CA VAL A 22 4.77 12.70 0.47
C VAL A 22 6.20 12.40 0.87
N ARG A 23 6.89 13.33 1.52
CA ARG A 23 8.25 13.14 2.01
C ARG A 23 8.52 13.91 3.31
N PRO A 24 9.22 13.31 4.29
CA PRO A 24 9.47 11.87 4.40
C PRO A 24 8.15 11.09 4.56
N MET A 25 8.09 9.88 4.01
CA MET A 25 6.91 9.01 4.10
C MET A 25 7.17 7.82 5.01
N LEU A 26 8.32 7.16 4.89
CA LEU A 26 8.58 5.89 5.58
C LEU A 26 9.19 6.11 6.97
N GLY A 27 8.78 5.28 7.92
CA GLY A 27 9.28 5.34 9.30
C GLY A 27 8.84 6.57 10.10
N VAL A 28 7.95 7.41 9.54
CA VAL A 28 7.35 8.54 10.24
C VAL A 28 6.08 8.06 10.94
N ALA A 29 6.03 8.25 12.25
CA ALA A 29 4.85 7.93 13.04
C ALA A 29 3.76 9.00 12.91
N PHE A 30 2.50 8.60 12.83
CA PHE A 30 1.38 9.54 12.73
C PHE A 30 0.06 9.03 13.36
N GLY A 31 -0.79 9.98 13.71
CA GLY A 31 -2.13 9.72 14.25
C GLY A 31 -2.12 9.15 15.68
N GLN A 32 -3.31 9.00 16.26
CA GLN A 32 -3.46 8.56 17.65
C GLN A 32 -3.06 7.11 17.89
N LYS A 33 -3.13 6.25 16.86
CA LYS A 33 -2.70 4.84 16.94
C LYS A 33 -1.21 4.63 16.65
N ASN A 34 -0.43 5.71 16.56
CA ASN A 34 1.01 5.65 16.30
C ASN A 34 1.32 4.80 15.04
N TYR A 35 0.63 5.09 13.94
CA TYR A 35 0.81 4.39 12.67
C TYR A 35 2.19 4.68 12.09
N VAL A 36 2.88 3.68 11.56
CA VAL A 36 4.20 3.86 10.93
C VAL A 36 4.17 3.22 9.54
N LEU A 37 4.41 4.04 8.51
CA LEU A 37 4.47 3.55 7.12
C LEU A 37 5.78 2.81 6.86
N THR A 38 5.68 1.70 6.15
CA THR A 38 6.83 0.90 5.72
C THR A 38 6.53 0.16 4.42
N ILE A 39 7.55 -0.49 3.87
CA ILE A 39 7.50 -1.34 2.68
C ILE A 39 8.35 -2.60 2.92
N LEU A 40 8.09 -3.63 2.13
CA LEU A 40 9.00 -4.77 2.01
C LEU A 40 10.09 -4.47 0.97
N LYS A 41 11.20 -5.21 1.06
CA LYS A 41 12.27 -5.19 0.04
C LYS A 41 11.74 -5.57 -1.35
N ASP A 42 10.67 -6.33 -1.41
CA ASP A 42 9.98 -6.79 -2.62
C ASP A 42 9.53 -5.63 -3.50
N VAL A 43 9.17 -4.48 -2.92
CA VAL A 43 8.83 -3.27 -3.68
C VAL A 43 10.03 -2.81 -4.51
N GLU A 44 11.23 -2.83 -3.92
CA GLU A 44 12.49 -2.53 -4.61
C GLU A 44 12.73 -3.52 -5.74
N GLU A 45 12.65 -4.82 -5.43
CA GLU A 45 12.92 -5.91 -6.36
C GLU A 45 11.91 -5.98 -7.52
N GLU A 46 10.66 -5.59 -7.28
CA GLU A 46 9.62 -5.54 -8.31
C GLU A 46 9.87 -4.39 -9.28
N VAL A 47 10.10 -3.18 -8.77
CA VAL A 47 10.37 -2.01 -9.62
C VAL A 47 11.67 -2.20 -10.40
N HIS A 48 12.71 -2.74 -9.78
CA HIS A 48 13.98 -2.99 -10.47
C HIS A 48 13.94 -4.14 -11.48
N ARG A 49 12.93 -5.01 -11.44
CA ARG A 49 12.74 -6.07 -12.43
C ARG A 49 11.84 -5.65 -13.57
N SER A 50 10.83 -4.83 -13.30
CA SER A 50 9.84 -4.41 -14.29
C SER A 50 10.32 -3.20 -15.10
N GLY A 51 10.68 -3.42 -16.36
CA GLY A 51 11.03 -2.32 -17.29
C GLY A 51 9.90 -1.29 -17.45
N ALA A 52 8.65 -1.74 -17.41
CA ALA A 52 7.48 -0.86 -17.46
C ALA A 52 7.37 0.04 -16.23
N LEU A 53 7.61 -0.49 -15.02
CA LEU A 53 7.60 0.31 -13.79
C LEU A 53 8.75 1.32 -13.78
N LYS A 54 9.97 0.91 -14.17
CA LYS A 54 11.11 1.84 -14.29
C LYS A 54 10.80 3.00 -15.22
N PHE A 55 10.22 2.69 -16.39
CA PHE A 55 9.85 3.70 -17.37
C PHE A 55 8.75 4.64 -16.84
N LYS A 56 7.73 4.10 -16.16
CA LYS A 56 6.62 4.90 -15.59
C LYS A 56 7.06 5.73 -14.37
N PHE A 57 8.03 5.24 -13.60
CA PHE A 57 8.48 5.85 -12.36
C PHE A 57 10.00 6.10 -12.36
N PRO A 58 10.52 6.96 -13.28
CA PRO A 58 11.96 7.19 -13.41
C PRO A 58 12.57 7.91 -12.19
N TRP A 59 11.72 8.46 -11.32
CA TRP A 59 12.10 9.12 -10.07
C TRP A 59 12.36 8.13 -8.93
N PHE A 60 12.06 6.84 -9.09
CA PHE A 60 12.13 5.83 -8.03
C PHE A 60 13.52 5.73 -7.39
N ASP A 61 14.56 5.80 -8.21
CA ASP A 61 15.98 5.71 -7.80
C ASP A 61 16.59 7.07 -7.43
N GLY A 62 15.77 8.12 -7.27
CA GLY A 62 16.25 9.40 -6.73
C GLY A 62 16.88 9.21 -5.35
N GLU A 63 18.04 9.83 -5.13
CA GLU A 63 18.94 9.56 -3.99
C GLU A 63 18.23 9.59 -2.63
N ASP A 64 17.45 10.63 -2.35
CA ASP A 64 16.70 10.77 -1.09
C ASP A 64 15.71 9.62 -0.85
N LEU A 65 15.04 9.14 -1.90
CA LEU A 65 14.06 8.05 -1.77
C LEU A 65 14.73 6.71 -1.61
N ALA A 66 15.80 6.46 -2.35
CA ALA A 66 16.57 5.23 -2.22
C ALA A 66 17.13 5.12 -0.81
N ALA A 67 17.71 6.21 -0.28
CA ALA A 67 18.20 6.28 1.10
C ALA A 67 17.08 6.04 2.13
N GLU A 68 15.91 6.67 1.96
CA GLU A 68 14.75 6.46 2.83
C GLU A 68 14.29 5.01 2.84
N ARG A 69 14.11 4.39 1.66
CA ARG A 69 13.69 2.98 1.54
C ARG A 69 14.68 2.04 2.22
N VAL A 70 15.98 2.17 1.90
CA VAL A 70 17.03 1.32 2.49
C VAL A 70 17.05 1.45 4.02
N ALA A 71 16.83 2.65 4.55
CA ALA A 71 16.82 2.90 5.98
C ALA A 71 15.54 2.41 6.70
N LYS A 72 14.40 2.36 6.00
CA LYS A 72 13.07 2.20 6.64
C LYS A 72 12.29 0.94 6.21
N GLN A 73 12.85 0.11 5.34
CA GLN A 73 12.33 -1.22 5.01
C GLN A 73 12.28 -2.15 6.23
N VAL A 74 11.25 -3.00 6.31
CA VAL A 74 11.15 -4.00 7.38
C VAL A 74 12.19 -5.09 7.19
N ARG A 75 12.85 -5.48 8.30
CA ARG A 75 13.71 -6.66 8.36
C ARG A 75 12.98 -7.78 9.09
N LEU A 76 13.00 -8.97 8.49
CA LEU A 76 12.44 -10.20 9.04
C LEU A 76 13.57 -11.05 9.65
N SER A 77 13.32 -11.57 10.84
CA SER A 77 14.14 -12.63 11.44
C SER A 77 14.00 -13.95 10.67
N ALA A 78 14.84 -14.95 10.99
CA ALA A 78 14.75 -16.26 10.35
C ALA A 78 13.41 -16.97 10.64
N ASP A 79 12.92 -16.86 11.87
CA ASP A 79 11.63 -17.42 12.27
C ASP A 79 10.47 -16.75 11.51
N GLU A 80 10.46 -15.42 11.45
CA GLU A 80 9.42 -14.68 10.72
C GLU A 80 9.46 -14.96 9.22
N LYS A 81 10.63 -15.22 8.64
CA LYS A 81 10.72 -15.69 7.25
C LYS A 81 10.04 -17.05 7.09
N GLY A 82 10.26 -17.99 8.01
CA GLY A 82 9.58 -19.29 8.01
C GLY A 82 8.06 -19.14 8.11
N GLN A 83 7.58 -18.32 9.04
CA GLN A 83 6.14 -18.02 9.20
C GLN A 83 5.57 -17.34 7.95
N LEU A 84 6.30 -16.40 7.35
CA LEU A 84 5.88 -15.71 6.14
C LEU A 84 5.72 -16.68 4.97
N GLU A 85 6.68 -17.58 4.75
CA GLU A 85 6.61 -18.56 3.65
C GLU A 85 5.45 -19.55 3.85
N ALA A 86 5.20 -19.97 5.09
CA ALA A 86 4.05 -20.81 5.41
C ALA A 86 2.72 -20.10 5.12
N ALA A 87 2.54 -18.86 5.60
CA ALA A 87 1.35 -18.06 5.35
C ALA A 87 1.17 -17.75 3.85
N LEU A 88 2.26 -17.41 3.15
CA LEU A 88 2.28 -17.20 1.70
C LEU A 88 1.77 -18.43 0.95
N SER A 89 2.23 -19.62 1.32
CA SER A 89 1.82 -20.87 0.68
C SER A 89 0.32 -21.12 0.82
N VAL A 90 -0.24 -20.87 2.00
CA VAL A 90 -1.68 -20.97 2.27
C VAL A 90 -2.48 -19.99 1.42
N LEU A 91 -2.10 -18.70 1.42
CA LEU A 91 -2.80 -17.67 0.66
C LEU A 91 -2.77 -17.95 -0.84
N ARG A 92 -1.61 -18.34 -1.38
CA ARG A 92 -1.48 -18.71 -2.79
C ARG A 92 -2.31 -19.93 -3.16
N GLY A 93 -2.28 -20.97 -2.32
CA GLY A 93 -3.11 -22.16 -2.51
C GLY A 93 -4.59 -21.82 -2.57
N TRP A 94 -5.05 -20.94 -1.67
CA TRP A 94 -6.44 -20.48 -1.65
C TRP A 94 -6.85 -19.74 -2.93
N VAL A 95 -6.03 -18.82 -3.42
CA VAL A 95 -6.29 -18.11 -4.69
C VAL A 95 -6.40 -19.09 -5.85
N LEU A 96 -5.47 -20.05 -5.95
CA LEU A 96 -5.45 -21.04 -7.03
C LEU A 96 -6.63 -22.02 -6.99
N MET A 97 -7.14 -22.35 -5.80
CA MET A 97 -8.32 -23.22 -5.65
C MET A 97 -9.65 -22.49 -5.93
N ASN A 98 -9.67 -21.16 -5.90
CA ASN A 98 -10.89 -20.35 -6.04
C ASN A 98 -10.82 -19.32 -7.19
N PRO A 99 -10.42 -19.72 -8.42
CA PRO A 99 -10.10 -18.77 -9.49
C PRO A 99 -11.29 -17.87 -9.87
N THR A 100 -12.51 -18.39 -9.90
CA THR A 100 -13.72 -17.62 -10.25
C THR A 100 -13.96 -16.44 -9.31
N VAL A 101 -13.65 -16.58 -8.01
CA VAL A 101 -13.84 -15.49 -7.03
C VAL A 101 -12.91 -14.33 -7.36
N TYR A 102 -11.69 -14.62 -7.80
CA TYR A 102 -10.65 -13.62 -8.05
C TYR A 102 -10.56 -13.12 -9.50
N THR A 103 -11.34 -13.67 -10.43
CA THR A 103 -11.43 -13.19 -11.83
C THR A 103 -12.76 -12.50 -12.16
N THR A 104 -13.61 -12.28 -11.16
CA THR A 104 -14.92 -11.62 -11.31
C THR A 104 -14.96 -10.27 -10.61
N ALA A 105 -15.98 -9.45 -10.94
CA ALA A 105 -16.19 -8.12 -10.35
C ALA A 105 -14.99 -7.16 -10.50
N GLY A 106 -14.30 -7.22 -11.64
CA GLY A 106 -13.14 -6.36 -11.93
C GLY A 106 -11.88 -6.72 -11.15
N ARG A 107 -11.84 -7.90 -10.52
CA ARG A 107 -10.64 -8.41 -9.82
C ARG A 107 -9.71 -9.14 -10.78
N SER A 108 -8.44 -9.14 -10.41
CA SER A 108 -7.41 -10.04 -10.92
C SER A 108 -6.93 -10.93 -9.78
N PRO A 109 -6.53 -12.19 -10.04
CA PRO A 109 -5.92 -13.04 -9.04
C PRO A 109 -4.67 -12.40 -8.44
N PRO A 110 -4.58 -12.27 -7.10
CA PRO A 110 -3.36 -11.79 -6.45
C PRO A 110 -2.14 -12.61 -6.88
N SER A 111 -1.07 -11.92 -7.28
CA SER A 111 0.20 -12.53 -7.61
C SER A 111 0.89 -13.13 -6.38
N SER A 112 2.03 -13.81 -6.59
CA SER A 112 2.84 -14.28 -5.46
C SER A 112 3.35 -13.13 -4.58
N THR A 113 3.67 -11.97 -5.17
CA THR A 113 4.12 -10.80 -4.42
C THR A 113 2.97 -10.23 -3.59
N ASP A 114 1.78 -10.14 -4.18
CA ASP A 114 0.57 -9.65 -3.49
C ASP A 114 0.20 -10.54 -2.30
N CYS A 115 0.24 -11.86 -2.48
CA CYS A 115 0.05 -12.81 -1.40
C CYS A 115 1.11 -12.66 -0.30
N ARG A 116 2.35 -12.34 -0.66
CA ARG A 116 3.45 -12.16 0.30
C ARG A 116 3.27 -10.89 1.14
N VAL A 117 2.79 -9.80 0.53
CA VAL A 117 2.43 -8.57 1.24
C VAL A 117 1.31 -8.83 2.25
N LEU A 118 0.26 -9.57 1.87
CA LEU A 118 -0.83 -9.93 2.78
C LEU A 118 -0.39 -10.89 3.89
N ALA A 119 0.43 -11.89 3.55
CA ALA A 119 1.01 -12.81 4.52
C ALA A 119 1.84 -12.04 5.57
N PHE A 120 2.61 -11.02 5.15
CA PHE A 120 3.30 -10.14 6.09
C PHE A 120 2.30 -9.42 7.01
N GLY A 121 1.22 -8.87 6.43
CA GLY A 121 0.13 -8.23 7.16
C GLY A 121 -0.41 -9.13 8.27
N GLN A 122 -0.57 -10.42 7.99
CA GLN A 122 -1.04 -11.41 8.95
C GLN A 122 -0.03 -11.70 10.07
N ILE A 123 1.25 -11.94 9.76
CA ILE A 123 2.23 -12.34 10.80
C ILE A 123 2.64 -11.19 11.73
N ARG A 124 2.51 -9.94 11.27
CA ARG A 124 2.92 -8.74 12.02
C ARG A 124 1.73 -7.89 12.50
N ASP A 125 0.51 -8.39 12.31
CA ASP A 125 -0.74 -7.64 12.55
C ASP A 125 -0.69 -6.23 11.96
N ALA A 126 -0.14 -6.14 10.74
CA ALA A 126 0.06 -4.89 10.02
C ALA A 126 -1.12 -4.62 9.09
N ILE A 127 -1.43 -3.34 8.90
CA ILE A 127 -2.47 -2.91 7.98
C ILE A 127 -1.86 -2.79 6.59
N VAL A 128 -2.35 -3.56 5.63
CA VAL A 128 -1.86 -3.51 4.24
C VAL A 128 -2.60 -2.42 3.46
N VAL A 129 -1.88 -1.60 2.71
CA VAL A 129 -2.45 -0.56 1.86
C VAL A 129 -2.27 -0.98 0.41
N THR A 130 -3.40 -1.19 -0.26
CA THR A 130 -3.47 -1.58 -1.67
C THR A 130 -4.80 -1.11 -2.25
N ASP A 131 -4.83 -0.85 -3.56
CA ASP A 131 -6.09 -0.63 -4.28
C ASP A 131 -6.48 -1.82 -5.16
N ASP A 132 -5.76 -2.94 -5.08
CA ASP A 132 -6.09 -4.17 -5.81
C ASP A 132 -7.30 -4.86 -5.18
N LEU A 133 -8.39 -4.98 -5.96
CA LEU A 133 -9.64 -5.57 -5.47
C LEU A 133 -9.53 -7.08 -5.19
N GLY A 134 -8.60 -7.78 -5.86
CA GLY A 134 -8.26 -9.18 -5.58
C GLY A 134 -7.60 -9.32 -4.21
N MET A 135 -6.66 -8.44 -3.88
CA MET A 135 -6.03 -8.38 -2.56
C MET A 135 -7.04 -8.02 -1.47
N HIS A 136 -7.94 -7.07 -1.69
CA HIS A 136 -9.02 -6.75 -0.75
C HIS A 136 -9.93 -7.96 -0.50
N LYS A 137 -10.29 -8.70 -1.56
CA LYS A 137 -11.10 -9.92 -1.43
C LYS A 137 -10.37 -11.01 -0.64
N LEU A 138 -9.08 -11.22 -0.90
CA LEU A 138 -8.26 -12.21 -0.21
C LEU A 138 -8.06 -11.82 1.26
N ALA A 139 -7.79 -10.55 1.53
CA ALA A 139 -7.70 -10.03 2.89
C ALA A 139 -8.99 -10.27 3.68
N GLN A 140 -10.15 -10.03 3.06
CA GLN A 140 -11.45 -10.34 3.65
C GLN A 140 -11.60 -11.84 3.98
N ASP A 141 -11.17 -12.74 3.10
CA ASP A 141 -11.27 -14.19 3.33
C ASP A 141 -10.45 -14.67 4.54
N PHE A 142 -9.35 -13.98 4.85
CA PHE A 142 -8.41 -14.33 5.92
C PHE A 142 -8.45 -13.39 7.12
N GLY A 143 -9.34 -12.39 7.14
CA GLY A 143 -9.45 -11.42 8.23
C GLY A 143 -8.23 -10.49 8.35
N ILE A 144 -7.52 -10.22 7.25
CA ILE A 144 -6.36 -9.33 7.21
C ILE A 144 -6.82 -7.89 7.07
N ALA A 145 -6.28 -6.98 7.89
CA ALA A 145 -6.61 -5.57 7.82
C ALA A 145 -6.03 -4.93 6.54
N VAL A 146 -6.90 -4.34 5.72
CA VAL A 146 -6.53 -3.63 4.49
C VAL A 146 -7.15 -2.24 4.42
N TRP A 147 -6.46 -1.32 3.76
CA TRP A 147 -6.96 -0.01 3.36
C TRP A 147 -6.73 0.23 1.88
N HIS A 148 -7.62 1.00 1.27
CA HIS A 148 -7.31 1.70 0.03
C HIS A 148 -6.31 2.84 0.27
N GLY A 149 -5.59 3.23 -0.79
CA GLY A 149 -4.63 4.33 -0.70
C GLY A 149 -5.29 5.67 -0.32
N HIS A 150 -6.54 5.91 -0.75
CA HIS A 150 -7.27 7.12 -0.39
C HIS A 150 -7.69 7.16 1.09
N GLU A 151 -7.89 6.00 1.73
CA GLU A 151 -8.17 5.91 3.17
C GLU A 151 -6.92 6.22 3.99
N LEU A 152 -5.75 5.75 3.54
CA LEU A 152 -4.46 6.15 4.10
C LEU A 152 -4.28 7.68 4.01
N LEU A 153 -4.50 8.27 2.83
CA LEU A 153 -4.42 9.72 2.65
C LEU A 153 -5.33 10.47 3.62
N LYS A 154 -6.56 9.98 3.83
CA LYS A 154 -7.49 10.61 4.78
C LYS A 154 -6.95 10.59 6.21
N LYS A 155 -6.33 9.48 6.64
CA LYS A 155 -5.73 9.36 7.97
C LYS A 155 -4.53 10.28 8.12
N MET A 156 -3.66 10.33 7.12
CA MET A 156 -2.51 11.23 7.10
C MET A 156 -2.93 12.71 7.15
N LEU A 157 -3.95 13.09 6.36
CA LEU A 157 -4.51 14.44 6.35
C LEU A 157 -5.12 14.79 7.72
N THR A 158 -5.88 13.87 8.31
CA THR A 158 -6.49 14.06 9.64
C THR A 158 -5.43 14.23 10.74
N ALA A 159 -4.31 13.51 10.61
CA ALA A 159 -3.15 13.63 11.48
C ALA A 159 -2.27 14.86 11.18
N LYS A 160 -2.64 15.69 10.19
CA LYS A 160 -1.87 16.85 9.70
C LYS A 160 -0.45 16.47 9.21
N LEU A 161 -0.25 15.23 8.79
CA LEU A 161 1.01 14.77 8.18
C LEU A 161 1.15 15.26 6.73
N ILE A 162 0.01 15.48 6.06
CA ILE A 162 -0.06 16.04 4.71
C ILE A 162 -1.08 17.17 4.66
N THR A 163 -0.98 18.03 3.65
CA THR A 163 -1.89 19.15 3.44
C THR A 163 -2.99 18.84 2.42
N ASN A 164 -3.98 19.73 2.36
CA ASN A 164 -5.04 19.70 1.35
C ASN A 164 -4.47 19.79 -0.08
N GLU A 165 -3.44 20.61 -0.29
CA GLU A 165 -2.75 20.81 -1.56
C GLU A 165 -2.01 19.54 -2.00
N GLN A 166 -1.34 18.86 -1.07
CA GLN A 166 -0.70 17.57 -1.35
C GLN A 166 -1.73 16.52 -1.76
N VAL A 167 -2.87 16.45 -1.06
CA VAL A 167 -3.96 15.54 -1.45
C VAL A 167 -4.45 15.86 -2.86
N LYS A 168 -4.75 17.13 -3.19
CA LYS A 168 -5.15 17.53 -4.54
C LYS A 168 -4.13 17.15 -5.60
N SER A 169 -2.85 17.43 -5.36
CA SER A 169 -1.76 17.09 -6.28
C SER A 169 -1.62 15.58 -6.51
N ILE A 170 -1.86 14.75 -5.49
CA ILE A 170 -1.86 13.29 -5.65
C ILE A 170 -3.03 12.85 -6.53
N PHE A 171 -4.24 13.35 -6.29
CA PHE A 171 -5.41 13.03 -7.12
C PHE A 171 -5.22 13.45 -8.59
N GLU A 172 -4.72 14.66 -8.85
CA GLU A 172 -4.42 15.13 -10.20
C GLU A 172 -3.38 14.24 -10.88
N ALA A 173 -2.32 13.85 -10.17
CA ALA A 173 -1.29 13.00 -10.72
C ALA A 173 -1.79 11.60 -11.08
N LEU A 174 -2.63 11.01 -10.24
CA LEU A 174 -3.26 9.74 -10.54
C LEU A 174 -4.13 9.84 -11.80
N GLU A 175 -4.87 10.93 -11.95
CA GLU A 175 -5.72 11.18 -13.11
C GLU A 175 -4.90 11.36 -14.39
N LEU A 176 -3.87 12.21 -14.37
CA LEU A 176 -2.96 12.44 -15.51
C LEU A 176 -2.21 11.17 -15.92
N ASN A 177 -1.89 10.29 -14.97
CA ASN A 177 -1.19 9.03 -15.24
C ASN A 177 -2.13 7.88 -15.63
N GLY A 178 -3.45 8.12 -15.73
CA GLY A 178 -4.44 7.07 -15.98
C GLY A 178 -4.52 6.02 -14.87
N ASP A 179 -4.13 6.37 -13.66
CA ASP A 179 -3.97 5.48 -12.49
C ASP A 179 -5.02 5.75 -11.39
N LEU A 180 -5.97 6.65 -11.65
CA LEU A 180 -7.07 6.97 -10.75
C LEU A 180 -8.14 5.87 -10.83
N THR A 181 -8.09 4.93 -9.88
CA THR A 181 -9.06 3.82 -9.79
C THR A 181 -10.46 4.30 -9.41
N GLU A 182 -11.46 3.44 -9.60
CA GLU A 182 -12.85 3.77 -9.32
C GLU A 182 -13.09 4.12 -7.83
N THR A 183 -12.44 3.41 -6.91
CA THR A 183 -12.54 3.70 -5.47
C THR A 183 -11.98 5.08 -5.13
N TRP A 184 -10.90 5.51 -5.81
CA TRP A 184 -10.39 6.87 -5.67
C TRP A 184 -11.34 7.92 -6.26
N ARG A 185 -11.96 7.67 -7.43
CA ARG A 185 -12.97 8.58 -7.99
C ARG A 185 -14.13 8.79 -7.03
N GLN A 186 -14.65 7.72 -6.46
CA GLN A 186 -15.72 7.79 -5.46
C GLN A 186 -15.27 8.55 -4.20
N ALA A 187 -14.02 8.35 -3.77
CA ALA A 187 -13.46 9.06 -2.61
C ALA A 187 -13.40 10.59 -2.80
N LYS A 188 -13.25 11.11 -4.04
CA LYS A 188 -13.32 12.56 -4.30
C LYS A 188 -14.67 13.15 -3.83
N HIS A 189 -15.75 12.42 -4.06
CA HIS A 189 -17.12 12.89 -3.80
C HIS A 189 -17.70 12.45 -2.44
N THR A 190 -17.01 11.56 -1.74
CA THR A 190 -17.45 11.05 -0.43
C THR A 190 -16.46 11.47 0.65
N THR A 191 -15.30 10.80 0.74
CA THR A 191 -14.26 10.98 1.75
C THR A 191 -13.64 12.39 1.75
N PHE A 192 -13.51 12.99 0.56
CA PHE A 192 -12.89 14.29 0.33
C PHE A 192 -13.88 15.34 -0.21
N LEU A 193 -15.18 15.20 0.07
CA LEU A 193 -16.21 16.12 -0.43
C LEU A 193 -15.91 17.59 -0.11
N LYS A 194 -15.41 17.93 1.08
CA LYS A 194 -15.05 19.32 1.44
C LYS A 194 -13.85 19.86 0.64
N LEU A 195 -13.04 18.99 0.05
CA LEU A 195 -11.83 19.34 -0.67
C LEU A 195 -12.08 19.49 -2.18
N PHE A 196 -12.99 18.69 -2.74
CA PHE A 196 -13.26 18.62 -4.18
C PHE A 196 -14.71 18.98 -4.58
N GLY A 197 -15.63 19.05 -3.63
CA GLY A 197 -16.98 19.54 -3.87
C GLY A 197 -16.97 21.03 -4.21
N LYS A 198 -17.95 21.47 -5.02
CA LYS A 198 -18.22 22.91 -5.16
C LYS A 198 -18.68 23.42 -3.79
N GLY A 199 -17.98 24.43 -3.27
CA GLY A 199 -18.43 25.19 -2.11
C GLY A 199 -19.74 25.90 -2.39
#